data_AF-A0A3N5MF27-F1
#
_entry.id   AF-A0A3N5MF27-F1
#
_cell.length_a   1.000
_cell.length_b   1.000
_cell.length_c   1.000
_cell.angle_alpha   90.00
_cell.angle_beta   90.00
_cell.angle_gamma   90.00
#
_symmetry.space_group_name_H-M   'P 1'
#
loop_
_entity.id
_entity.type
_entity.pdbx_description
1 polymer ?
#
loop_
_entity_poly.entity_id
_entity_poly.type
_entity_poly.pdbx_seq_one_letter_code
_entity_poly.pdbx_strand_id
1 'polypeptide(L)'
;MDKQRGVALLIALIIAILLSLFALSLTFSSLKDFASSTEFERHEKALLIADAGFNAVKQSLRGRDLSTLLAASAEVPIYVSGGSADWPTVVRMPILPIDARNVDFESTLPGAIGSRSVTGLLTPPTGERFGEEDDDDYSGHYFAKITDNRDEAAFGVPDDPRVDRDGFVYLRVVGVYRGLPGEVMTHETSVKNSVAVIEAQLKRDMSFELQSPLSVYGSNVNSTFNGNSFQIDGYDHRGMDYNRITGGHNDHDLPAFPGISALYGQGNAQTSVDAMKAAMKANDQQDDNITGQGGEPSILDGTQAIRDSPSEDAENIFDGNFLVNFATMMAAVADFKYPDQTDLSGNKISLGTAADPKITYAEGNFSISGSGDGAGVMIVRGALNIGGSFTYDGVILVLGQGSLRMHGSNKSLIGGVYVVNVTRNGDGSASFGTPTIDIQGNSNFYMKSDSITMAVSLLPMRILSWVEVTPEIEPQQASN
;
A
#
# COMPACT_ATOMS: atom_id res chain seq x y z
N MET A 1 -28.03 -82.42 32.18
CA MET A 1 -28.55 -81.03 32.07
C MET A 1 -27.49 -79.98 32.43
N ASP A 2 -26.45 -80.29 33.21
CA ASP A 2 -25.48 -79.27 33.69
C ASP A 2 -24.48 -78.77 32.63
N LYS A 3 -24.11 -79.59 31.63
CA LYS A 3 -23.23 -79.15 30.53
C LYS A 3 -23.83 -78.06 29.65
N GLN A 4 -25.15 -78.07 29.43
CA GLN A 4 -25.83 -77.08 28.58
C GLN A 4 -25.95 -75.72 29.28
N ARG A 5 -26.07 -75.70 30.61
CA ARG A 5 -26.13 -74.47 31.41
C ARG A 5 -24.78 -73.72 31.46
N GLY A 6 -23.66 -74.45 31.51
CA GLY A 6 -22.32 -73.85 31.46
C GLY A 6 -21.98 -73.19 30.12
N VAL A 7 -22.39 -73.80 29.00
CA VAL A 7 -22.19 -73.24 27.65
C VAL A 7 -23.06 -72.01 27.42
N ALA A 8 -24.31 -72.01 27.89
CA ALA A 8 -25.19 -70.84 27.80
C ALA A 8 -24.64 -69.63 28.57
N LEU A 9 -24.05 -69.87 29.75
CA LEU A 9 -23.44 -68.81 30.57
C LEU A 9 -22.16 -68.25 29.92
N LEU A 10 -21.35 -69.09 29.29
CA LEU A 10 -20.19 -68.65 28.50
C LEU A 10 -20.60 -67.82 27.28
N ILE A 11 -21.63 -68.24 26.55
CA ILE A 11 -22.15 -67.48 25.40
C ILE A 11 -22.71 -66.13 25.85
N ALA A 12 -23.48 -66.09 26.94
CA ALA A 12 -23.99 -64.84 27.51
C ALA A 12 -22.86 -63.90 27.97
N LEU A 13 -21.80 -64.44 28.58
CA LEU A 13 -20.63 -63.66 28.97
C LEU A 13 -19.88 -63.09 27.76
N ILE A 14 -19.66 -63.90 26.72
CA ILE A 14 -19.01 -63.46 25.47
C ILE A 14 -19.84 -62.36 24.79
N ILE A 15 -21.16 -62.54 24.70
CA ILE A 15 -22.06 -61.53 24.13
C ILE A 15 -22.04 -60.25 24.97
N ALA A 16 -22.05 -60.34 26.31
CA ALA A 16 -21.98 -59.18 27.18
C ALA A 16 -20.67 -58.41 27.03
N ILE A 17 -19.54 -59.11 26.89
CA ILE A 17 -18.23 -58.49 26.63
C ILE A 17 -18.19 -57.84 25.25
N LEU A 18 -18.74 -58.49 24.22
CA LEU A 18 -18.80 -57.90 22.87
C LEU A 18 -19.70 -56.66 22.83
N LEU A 19 -20.84 -56.69 23.51
CA LEU A 19 -21.74 -55.53 23.62
C LEU A 19 -21.12 -54.38 24.42
N SER A 20 -20.37 -54.68 25.50
CA SER A 20 -19.69 -53.64 26.27
C SER A 20 -18.54 -53.00 25.47
N LEU A 21 -17.76 -53.80 24.74
CA LEU A 21 -16.72 -53.29 23.83
C LEU A 21 -17.32 -52.45 22.70
N PHE A 22 -18.46 -52.86 22.15
CA PHE A 22 -19.17 -52.09 21.13
C PHE A 22 -19.69 -50.75 21.67
N ALA A 23 -20.33 -50.75 22.85
CA ALA A 23 -20.80 -49.53 23.49
C ALA A 23 -19.65 -48.57 23.83
N LEU A 24 -18.52 -49.11 24.31
CA LEU A 24 -17.32 -48.32 24.59
C LEU A 24 -16.73 -47.70 23.30
N SER A 25 -16.67 -48.47 22.21
CA SER A 25 -16.21 -47.98 20.91
C SER A 25 -17.08 -46.85 20.36
N LEU A 26 -18.42 -46.97 20.47
CA LEU A 26 -19.34 -45.91 20.04
C LEU A 26 -19.16 -44.66 20.89
N THR A 27 -18.97 -44.82 22.20
CA THR A 27 -18.75 -43.69 23.11
C THR A 27 -17.45 -42.96 22.77
N PHE A 28 -16.34 -43.69 22.55
CA PHE A 28 -15.08 -43.08 22.12
C PHE A 28 -15.17 -42.40 20.76
N SER A 29 -15.89 -43.00 19.80
CA SER A 29 -16.12 -42.37 18.49
C SER A 29 -16.88 -41.05 18.66
N SER A 30 -17.98 -41.06 19.41
CA SER A 30 -18.79 -39.87 19.65
C SER A 30 -18.01 -38.75 20.36
N LEU A 31 -17.14 -39.10 21.32
CA LEU A 31 -16.30 -38.12 22.00
C LEU A 31 -15.25 -37.52 21.06
N LYS A 32 -14.66 -38.34 20.19
CA LYS A 32 -13.71 -37.88 19.18
C LYS A 32 -14.38 -36.96 18.16
N ASP A 33 -15.56 -37.32 17.68
CA ASP A 33 -16.32 -36.53 16.71
C ASP A 33 -16.75 -35.19 17.32
N PHE A 34 -17.21 -35.20 18.57
CA PHE A 34 -17.53 -33.98 19.31
C PHE A 34 -16.32 -33.06 19.46
N ALA A 35 -15.19 -33.60 19.94
CA ALA A 35 -13.95 -32.83 20.09
C ALA A 35 -13.49 -32.25 18.74
N SER A 36 -13.50 -33.06 17.68
CA SER A 36 -13.14 -32.60 16.33
C SER A 36 -14.07 -31.48 15.83
N SER A 37 -15.37 -31.60 16.07
CA SER A 37 -16.35 -30.59 15.66
C SER A 37 -16.13 -29.28 16.41
N THR A 38 -15.88 -29.33 17.72
CA THR A 38 -15.66 -28.12 18.52
C THR A 38 -14.34 -27.43 18.19
N GLU A 39 -13.29 -28.19 17.88
CA GLU A 39 -12.00 -27.61 17.47
C GLU A 39 -12.10 -26.98 16.07
N PHE A 40 -12.86 -27.60 15.16
CA PHE A 40 -13.14 -27.06 13.84
C PHE A 40 -13.90 -25.73 13.92
N GLU A 41 -15.00 -25.68 14.67
CA GLU A 41 -15.79 -24.46 14.86
C GLU A 41 -14.95 -23.30 15.44
N ARG A 42 -14.13 -23.59 16.46
CA ARG A 42 -13.26 -22.56 17.07
C ARG A 42 -12.16 -22.09 16.14
N HIS A 43 -11.65 -22.97 15.30
CA HIS A 43 -10.66 -22.61 14.30
C HIS A 43 -11.27 -21.71 13.22
N GLU A 44 -12.50 -21.98 12.77
CA GLU A 44 -13.23 -21.06 11.88
C GLU A 44 -13.41 -19.68 12.53
N LYS A 45 -13.76 -19.63 13.82
CA LYS A 45 -13.85 -18.35 14.56
C LYS A 45 -12.51 -17.61 14.62
N ALA A 46 -11.41 -18.31 14.88
CA ALA A 46 -10.07 -17.71 14.87
C ALA A 46 -9.68 -17.18 13.47
N LEU A 47 -10.06 -17.89 12.41
CA LEU A 47 -9.84 -17.47 11.03
C LEU A 47 -10.65 -16.21 10.67
N LEU A 48 -11.91 -16.12 11.12
CA LEU A 48 -12.73 -14.92 10.94
C LEU A 48 -12.12 -13.70 11.63
N ILE A 49 -11.58 -13.87 12.85
CA ILE A 49 -10.87 -12.80 13.56
C ILE A 49 -9.60 -12.40 12.80
N ALA A 50 -8.85 -13.36 12.27
CA ALA A 50 -7.66 -13.07 11.46
C ALA A 50 -8.02 -12.31 10.18
N ASP A 51 -9.10 -12.68 9.49
CA ASP A 51 -9.55 -12.02 8.25
C ASP A 51 -10.08 -10.60 8.53
N ALA A 52 -10.82 -10.41 9.61
CA ALA A 52 -11.24 -9.08 10.05
C ALA A 52 -10.03 -8.18 10.37
N GLY A 53 -9.06 -8.72 11.13
CA GLY A 53 -7.80 -8.04 11.42
C GLY A 53 -7.00 -7.71 10.16
N PHE A 54 -6.97 -8.63 9.20
CA PHE A 54 -6.32 -8.43 7.89
C PHE A 54 -6.93 -7.25 7.12
N ASN A 55 -8.26 -7.19 7.02
CA ASN A 55 -8.95 -6.11 6.33
C ASN A 55 -8.75 -4.76 7.02
N ALA A 56 -8.83 -4.73 8.35
CA ALA A 56 -8.58 -3.53 9.14
C ALA A 56 -7.15 -2.99 8.95
N VAL A 57 -6.17 -3.90 9.04
CA VAL A 57 -4.75 -3.54 8.89
C VAL A 57 -4.43 -3.10 7.47
N LYS A 58 -4.94 -3.81 6.45
CA LYS A 58 -4.77 -3.41 5.04
C LYS A 58 -5.28 -1.99 4.79
N GLN A 59 -6.43 -1.62 5.37
CA GLN A 59 -6.95 -0.26 5.27
C GLN A 59 -6.03 0.76 5.96
N SER A 60 -5.45 0.40 7.11
CA SER A 60 -4.53 1.25 7.88
C SER A 60 -3.19 1.53 7.20
N LEU A 61 -2.79 0.70 6.21
CA LEU A 61 -1.56 0.89 5.43
C LEU A 61 -1.67 2.05 4.42
N ARG A 62 -2.89 2.50 4.11
CA ARG A 62 -3.10 3.61 3.18
C ARG A 62 -2.58 4.92 3.77
N GLY A 63 -1.78 5.66 3.00
CA GLY A 63 -1.16 6.90 3.43
C GLY A 63 0.04 6.71 4.36
N ARG A 64 0.50 5.46 4.57
CA ARG A 64 1.67 5.18 5.40
C ARG A 64 2.87 4.79 4.54
N ASP A 65 4.02 5.31 4.94
CA ASP A 65 5.32 4.94 4.40
C ASP A 65 5.70 3.53 4.87
N LEU A 66 5.94 2.61 3.92
CA LEU A 66 6.19 1.20 4.23
C LEU A 66 7.55 1.00 4.91
N SER A 67 8.59 1.73 4.48
CA SER A 67 9.91 1.71 5.12
C SER A 67 9.84 2.14 6.59
N THR A 68 9.05 3.17 6.89
CA THR A 68 8.83 3.63 8.27
C THR A 68 8.15 2.55 9.11
N LEU A 69 7.16 1.84 8.54
CA LEU A 69 6.49 0.74 9.22
C LEU A 69 7.42 -0.48 9.43
N LEU A 70 8.19 -0.85 8.41
CA LEU A 70 9.16 -1.96 8.48
C LEU A 70 10.27 -1.70 9.49
N ALA A 71 10.74 -0.46 9.59
CA ALA A 71 11.76 -0.04 10.54
C ALA A 71 11.24 0.08 11.99
N ALA A 72 9.93 0.30 12.18
CA ALA A 72 9.33 0.41 13.50
C ALA A 72 9.51 -0.89 14.29
N SER A 73 9.99 -0.80 15.53
CA SER A 73 10.20 -1.95 16.42
C SER A 73 9.40 -1.81 17.70
N ALA A 74 8.84 -2.91 18.18
CA ALA A 74 8.12 -3.01 19.44
C ALA A 74 8.61 -4.21 20.25
N GLU A 75 8.65 -4.05 21.58
CA GLU A 75 8.95 -5.15 22.50
C GLU A 75 7.68 -5.96 22.76
N VAL A 76 7.62 -7.17 22.19
CA VAL A 76 6.50 -8.10 22.36
C VAL A 76 6.78 -9.00 23.58
N PRO A 77 5.88 -9.03 24.58
CA PRO A 77 6.04 -9.90 25.75
C PRO A 77 6.10 -11.38 25.37
N ILE A 78 6.92 -12.13 26.11
CA ILE A 78 6.95 -13.60 26.08
C ILE A 78 6.37 -14.09 27.40
N TYR A 79 5.43 -15.03 27.34
CA TYR A 79 4.75 -15.55 28.54
C TYR A 79 5.15 -17.00 28.80
N VAL A 80 5.24 -17.82 27.76
CA VAL A 80 5.51 -19.26 27.90
C VAL A 80 6.96 -19.60 27.54
N SER A 81 7.67 -20.22 28.48
CA SER A 81 9.04 -20.69 28.26
C SER A 81 9.07 -21.83 27.25
N GLY A 82 9.99 -21.77 26.27
CA GLY A 82 10.20 -22.85 25.30
C GLY A 82 9.66 -22.60 23.90
N GLY A 83 9.11 -21.41 23.62
CA GLY A 83 8.90 -20.96 22.24
C GLY A 83 10.16 -20.31 21.67
N SER A 84 10.38 -20.44 20.35
CA SER A 84 10.93 -19.37 19.49
C SER A 84 12.37 -19.39 18.94
N ALA A 85 13.15 -20.48 19.02
CA ALA A 85 14.39 -20.56 18.22
C ALA A 85 14.24 -21.38 16.91
N ASP A 86 13.41 -22.43 16.93
CA ASP A 86 13.39 -23.44 15.84
C ASP A 86 12.18 -23.36 14.90
N TRP A 87 11.31 -22.33 15.03
CA TRP A 87 10.26 -22.10 14.02
C TRP A 87 10.89 -21.41 12.81
N PRO A 88 10.77 -21.97 11.58
CA PRO A 88 11.46 -21.43 10.41
C PRO A 88 11.12 -19.95 10.11
N THR A 89 9.97 -19.45 10.56
CA THR A 89 9.49 -18.09 10.24
C THR A 89 9.24 -17.19 11.45
N VAL A 90 9.92 -17.39 12.59
CA VAL A 90 9.80 -16.51 13.79
C VAL A 90 9.89 -15.02 13.45
N VAL A 91 10.71 -14.66 12.45
CA VAL A 91 10.88 -13.28 11.97
C VAL A 91 9.59 -12.69 11.40
N ARG A 92 8.73 -13.49 10.77
CA ARG A 92 7.44 -13.06 10.19
C ARG A 92 6.28 -13.06 11.19
N MET A 93 6.44 -13.72 12.33
CA MET A 93 5.38 -13.86 13.33
C MET A 93 5.25 -12.60 14.21
N PRO A 94 4.06 -11.98 14.31
CA PRO A 94 3.83 -10.85 15.22
C PRO A 94 3.88 -11.28 16.69
N ILE A 95 3.30 -12.44 17.01
CA ILE A 95 3.34 -13.10 18.33
C ILE A 95 3.83 -14.54 18.18
N LEU A 96 4.44 -15.10 19.23
CA LEU A 96 4.83 -16.50 19.22
C LEU A 96 3.59 -17.42 19.23
N PRO A 97 3.52 -18.45 18.37
CA PRO A 97 2.40 -19.39 18.34
C PRO A 97 2.13 -20.06 19.69
N ILE A 98 3.17 -20.26 20.50
CA ILE A 98 3.02 -20.83 21.85
C ILE A 98 2.30 -19.87 22.80
N ASP A 99 2.57 -18.57 22.71
CA ASP A 99 1.92 -17.55 23.54
C ASP A 99 0.49 -17.36 23.05
N ALA A 100 0.29 -17.21 21.73
CA ALA A 100 -1.03 -17.09 21.11
C ALA A 100 -1.98 -18.22 21.53
N ARG A 101 -1.47 -19.45 21.69
CA ARG A 101 -2.27 -20.63 22.06
C ARG A 101 -2.56 -20.77 23.56
N ASN A 102 -1.66 -20.29 24.42
CA ASN A 102 -1.68 -20.63 25.85
C ASN A 102 -1.94 -19.45 26.79
N VAL A 103 -1.99 -18.22 26.28
CA VAL A 103 -2.25 -16.99 27.05
C VAL A 103 -3.70 -16.54 26.84
N ASP A 104 -4.44 -16.31 27.92
CA ASP A 104 -5.81 -15.80 27.85
C ASP A 104 -5.82 -14.27 27.73
N PHE A 105 -5.89 -13.76 26.50
CA PHE A 105 -5.88 -12.33 26.18
C PHE A 105 -7.17 -11.58 26.57
N GLU A 106 -8.26 -12.28 26.87
CA GLU A 106 -9.50 -11.66 27.37
C GLU A 106 -9.47 -11.47 28.90
N SER A 107 -8.43 -11.96 29.57
CA SER A 107 -8.28 -11.89 31.03
C SER A 107 -7.11 -11.00 31.44
N THR A 108 -6.88 -10.85 32.74
CA THR A 108 -5.66 -10.17 33.22
C THR A 108 -4.43 -10.95 32.75
N LEU A 109 -3.63 -10.33 31.90
CA LEU A 109 -2.45 -10.95 31.33
C LEU A 109 -1.46 -11.40 32.42
N PRO A 110 -0.87 -12.59 32.29
CA PRO A 110 0.12 -13.11 33.24
C PRO A 110 1.43 -12.30 33.20
N GLY A 111 2.28 -12.49 34.20
CA GLY A 111 3.58 -11.82 34.24
C GLY A 111 4.48 -12.30 33.10
N ALA A 112 4.91 -11.38 32.23
CA ALA A 112 5.83 -11.72 31.14
C ALA A 112 7.17 -12.24 31.70
N ILE A 113 7.65 -13.35 31.15
CA ILE A 113 8.95 -13.96 31.52
C ILE A 113 10.12 -13.36 30.73
N GLY A 114 9.83 -12.58 29.69
CA GLY A 114 10.80 -11.89 28.84
C GLY A 114 10.12 -11.03 27.77
N SER A 115 10.90 -10.47 26.86
CA SER A 115 10.41 -9.77 25.67
C SER A 115 11.23 -10.13 24.43
N ARG A 116 10.61 -9.93 23.26
CA ARG A 116 11.22 -10.07 21.94
C ARG A 116 11.03 -8.77 21.18
N SER A 117 12.12 -8.23 20.62
CA SER A 117 12.03 -7.11 19.68
C SER A 117 11.44 -7.59 18.35
N VAL A 118 10.32 -7.00 17.95
CA VAL A 118 9.60 -7.33 16.71
C VAL A 118 9.48 -6.08 15.87
N THR A 119 10.13 -6.10 14.70
CA THR A 119 9.97 -5.06 13.67
C THR A 119 8.68 -5.22 12.88
N GLY A 120 8.18 -4.15 12.26
CA GLY A 120 7.01 -4.22 11.37
C GLY A 120 5.68 -4.52 12.07
N LEU A 121 5.62 -4.44 13.40
CA LEU A 121 4.39 -4.72 14.15
C LEU A 121 3.35 -3.61 13.90
N LEU A 122 2.12 -3.99 13.54
CA LEU A 122 1.04 -3.08 13.17
C LEU A 122 -0.09 -3.00 14.21
N THR A 123 -0.02 -3.85 15.24
CA THR A 123 -0.95 -3.90 16.38
C THR A 123 -0.20 -3.60 17.67
N PRO A 124 -0.90 -3.31 18.78
CA PRO A 124 -0.27 -3.29 20.10
C PRO A 124 0.46 -4.62 20.40
N PRO A 125 1.52 -4.62 21.24
CA PRO A 125 2.24 -5.84 21.63
C PRO A 125 1.37 -6.92 22.29
N THR A 126 0.22 -6.53 22.85
CA THR A 126 -0.77 -7.42 23.47
C THR A 126 -1.90 -7.83 22.52
N GLY A 127 -1.86 -7.39 21.26
CA GLY A 127 -2.89 -7.64 20.26
C GLY A 127 -3.97 -6.56 20.27
N GLU A 128 -4.72 -6.50 19.18
CA GLU A 128 -5.91 -5.65 19.03
C GLU A 128 -7.15 -6.52 19.20
N ARG A 129 -8.12 -6.05 19.97
CA ARG A 129 -9.38 -6.78 20.19
C ARG A 129 -10.34 -6.54 19.02
N PHE A 130 -10.99 -7.60 18.58
CA PHE A 130 -12.08 -7.59 17.61
C PHE A 130 -13.38 -8.06 18.31
N GLY A 131 -14.51 -7.44 17.98
CA GLY A 131 -15.82 -7.70 18.60
C GLY A 131 -16.16 -6.76 19.78
N GLU A 132 -17.44 -6.67 20.16
CA GLU A 132 -17.92 -5.90 21.31
C GLU A 132 -17.65 -6.64 22.63
N GLU A 133 -17.67 -5.95 23.78
CA GLU A 133 -17.41 -6.58 25.09
C GLU A 133 -18.49 -7.62 25.48
N ASP A 134 -19.70 -7.49 24.92
CA ASP A 134 -20.87 -8.31 25.28
C ASP A 134 -21.20 -9.42 24.24
N ASP A 135 -20.44 -9.53 23.14
CA ASP A 135 -20.65 -10.54 22.08
C ASP A 135 -19.51 -11.57 22.05
N ASP A 136 -19.57 -12.53 22.99
CA ASP A 136 -18.58 -13.60 23.17
C ASP A 136 -18.48 -14.56 21.96
N ASP A 137 -19.46 -14.55 21.06
CA ASP A 137 -19.54 -15.54 20.00
C ASP A 137 -18.55 -15.28 18.86
N TYR A 138 -18.13 -14.01 18.67
CA TYR A 138 -17.16 -13.60 17.64
C TYR A 138 -16.06 -12.67 18.14
N SER A 139 -15.95 -12.45 19.46
CA SER A 139 -14.85 -11.65 20.02
C SER A 139 -13.54 -12.42 20.10
N GLY A 140 -12.44 -11.72 19.90
CA GLY A 140 -11.10 -12.26 20.14
C GLY A 140 -10.01 -11.23 19.84
N HIS A 141 -8.77 -11.70 19.75
CA HIS A 141 -7.62 -10.82 19.50
C HIS A 141 -6.95 -11.15 18.17
N TYR A 142 -6.49 -10.12 17.46
CA TYR A 142 -5.62 -10.29 16.32
C TYR A 142 -4.29 -9.57 16.50
N PHE A 143 -3.25 -10.13 15.91
CA PHE A 143 -1.91 -9.58 15.89
C PHE A 143 -1.46 -9.47 14.45
N ALA A 144 -0.95 -8.30 14.03
CA ALA A 144 -0.55 -8.10 12.66
C ALA A 144 0.87 -7.55 12.56
N LYS A 145 1.59 -8.04 11.56
CA LYS A 145 2.94 -7.60 11.23
C LYS A 145 3.14 -7.59 9.72
N ILE A 146 3.90 -6.61 9.24
CA ILE A 146 4.47 -6.63 7.91
C ILE A 146 5.94 -7.05 7.92
N THR A 147 6.36 -7.68 6.84
CA THR A 147 7.77 -7.94 6.55
C THR A 147 8.05 -7.68 5.09
N ASP A 148 9.25 -7.19 4.83
CA ASP A 148 9.77 -7.01 3.49
C ASP A 148 9.95 -8.34 2.73
N ASN A 149 10.00 -8.29 1.40
CA ASN A 149 10.23 -9.46 0.56
C ASN A 149 11.69 -9.86 0.37
N ARG A 150 12.65 -9.13 0.96
CA ARG A 150 14.08 -9.30 0.71
C ARG A 150 14.32 -9.18 -0.78
N ASP A 151 14.16 -7.96 -1.29
CA ASP A 151 14.48 -7.65 -2.66
C ASP A 151 15.95 -8.02 -2.91
N GLU A 152 16.20 -9.00 -3.79
CA GLU A 152 17.56 -9.21 -4.30
C GLU A 152 17.98 -7.88 -4.91
N ALA A 153 18.85 -7.16 -4.21
CA ALA A 153 19.14 -5.80 -4.57
C ALA A 153 19.62 -5.72 -6.03
N ALA A 154 18.77 -5.17 -6.89
CA ALA A 154 19.23 -4.66 -8.15
C ALA A 154 20.30 -3.60 -7.82
N PHE A 155 21.48 -3.74 -8.41
CA PHE A 155 22.57 -2.76 -8.35
C PHE A 155 23.42 -2.68 -7.06
N GLY A 156 23.64 -3.79 -6.36
CA GLY A 156 24.77 -3.91 -5.42
C GLY A 156 24.63 -3.12 -4.11
N VAL A 157 23.41 -2.68 -3.77
CA VAL A 157 23.08 -2.19 -2.43
C VAL A 157 22.81 -3.41 -1.53
N PRO A 158 23.19 -3.44 -0.25
CA PRO A 158 22.77 -4.53 0.64
C PRO A 158 21.24 -4.57 0.77
N ASP A 159 20.66 -5.78 0.75
CA ASP A 159 19.27 -6.05 1.16
C ASP A 159 19.10 -5.58 2.62
N ASP A 160 18.18 -4.65 2.84
CA ASP A 160 17.83 -4.14 4.18
C ASP A 160 16.34 -4.42 4.43
N PRO A 161 16.00 -5.40 5.31
CA PRO A 161 14.61 -5.79 5.57
C PRO A 161 13.78 -4.71 6.29
N ARG A 162 14.36 -3.52 6.53
CA ARG A 162 13.70 -2.34 7.11
C ARG A 162 13.30 -1.29 6.07
N VAL A 163 13.67 -1.47 4.80
CA VAL A 163 13.42 -0.50 3.74
C VAL A 163 12.69 -1.20 2.60
N ASP A 164 11.51 -0.69 2.25
CA ASP A 164 10.75 -1.13 1.08
C ASP A 164 11.15 -0.28 -0.13
N ARG A 165 11.39 -0.93 -1.27
CA ARG A 165 11.83 -0.27 -2.51
C ARG A 165 10.94 -0.51 -3.70
N ASP A 166 10.25 -1.65 -3.71
CA ASP A 166 9.39 -2.05 -4.82
C ASP A 166 7.91 -1.90 -4.43
N GLY A 167 7.56 -1.60 -3.18
CA GLY A 167 6.18 -1.54 -2.73
C GLY A 167 5.60 -2.90 -2.37
N PHE A 168 6.40 -3.97 -2.33
CA PHE A 168 5.96 -5.31 -2.03
C PHE A 168 6.22 -5.66 -0.56
N VAL A 169 5.18 -6.07 0.15
CA VAL A 169 5.32 -6.53 1.54
C VAL A 169 4.48 -7.78 1.79
N TYR A 170 4.92 -8.61 2.72
CA TYR A 170 4.12 -9.66 3.32
C TYR A 170 3.36 -9.10 4.51
N LEU A 171 2.05 -9.27 4.57
CA LEU A 171 1.24 -9.01 5.76
C LEU A 171 0.86 -10.34 6.39
N ARG A 172 1.28 -10.56 7.63
CA ARG A 172 0.90 -11.72 8.43
C ARG A 172 -0.02 -11.30 9.57
N VAL A 173 -1.15 -11.98 9.71
CA VAL A 173 -2.14 -11.76 10.76
C VAL A 173 -2.40 -13.06 11.51
N VAL A 174 -2.31 -13.01 12.84
CA VAL A 174 -2.60 -14.12 13.74
C VAL A 174 -3.90 -13.80 14.45
N GLY A 175 -4.96 -14.55 14.18
CA GLY A 175 -6.22 -14.48 14.92
C GLY A 175 -6.24 -15.47 16.08
N VAL A 176 -6.71 -15.01 17.23
CA VAL A 176 -6.76 -15.76 18.48
C VAL A 176 -8.20 -15.74 18.99
N TYR A 177 -8.84 -16.91 18.99
CA TYR A 177 -10.15 -17.12 19.58
C TYR A 177 -10.02 -17.85 20.90
N ARG A 178 -10.66 -17.32 21.94
CA ARG A 178 -10.61 -17.88 23.29
C ARG A 178 -11.29 -19.25 23.34
N GLY A 179 -10.58 -20.26 23.84
CA GLY A 179 -11.18 -21.58 24.07
C GLY A 179 -12.06 -21.62 25.32
N LEU A 180 -12.81 -22.71 25.49
CA LEU A 180 -13.47 -22.96 26.78
C LEU A 180 -12.43 -23.34 27.84
N PRO A 181 -12.66 -22.96 29.12
CA PRO A 181 -11.89 -23.49 30.24
C PRO A 181 -11.91 -25.03 30.22
N GLY A 182 -10.74 -25.65 30.12
CA GLY A 182 -10.54 -27.10 30.14
C GLY A 182 -9.92 -27.60 31.46
N GLU A 183 -9.75 -28.91 31.58
CA GLU A 183 -9.06 -29.52 32.74
C GLU A 183 -7.53 -29.38 32.68
N VAL A 184 -6.97 -29.07 31.50
CA VAL A 184 -5.53 -28.89 31.30
C VAL A 184 -5.17 -27.45 31.63
N MET A 185 -4.33 -27.28 32.65
CA MET A 185 -3.73 -25.99 32.96
C MET A 185 -2.86 -25.53 31.78
N THR A 186 -3.22 -24.41 31.18
CA THR A 186 -2.37 -23.61 30.31
C THR A 186 -1.67 -22.55 31.17
N HIS A 187 -0.85 -21.68 30.57
CA HIS A 187 0.01 -20.78 31.35
C HIS A 187 -0.82 -19.86 32.27
N GLU A 188 -0.77 -20.14 33.57
CA GLU A 188 -1.53 -19.47 34.65
C GLU A 188 -3.07 -19.47 34.49
N THR A 189 -3.60 -20.19 33.50
CA THR A 189 -5.04 -20.30 33.21
C THR A 189 -5.41 -21.74 32.85
N SER A 190 -6.68 -22.00 32.58
CA SER A 190 -7.14 -23.29 32.06
C SER A 190 -7.71 -23.17 30.64
N VAL A 191 -7.38 -22.08 29.95
CA VAL A 191 -7.93 -21.71 28.64
C VAL A 191 -6.90 -21.96 27.56
N LYS A 192 -7.28 -22.72 26.53
CA LYS A 192 -6.44 -22.99 25.36
C LYS A 192 -7.09 -22.39 24.13
N ASN A 193 -6.42 -21.43 23.51
CA ASN A 193 -6.99 -20.70 22.39
C ASN A 193 -6.92 -21.53 21.10
N SER A 194 -7.86 -21.24 20.22
CA SER A 194 -7.74 -21.57 18.81
C SER A 194 -7.01 -20.43 18.09
N VAL A 195 -6.10 -20.79 17.19
CA VAL A 195 -5.25 -19.84 16.48
C VAL A 195 -5.34 -20.12 14.99
N ALA A 196 -5.51 -19.08 14.20
CA ALA A 196 -5.41 -19.11 12.74
C ALA A 196 -4.38 -18.07 12.30
N VAL A 197 -3.63 -18.38 11.25
CA VAL A 197 -2.58 -17.49 10.72
C VAL A 197 -2.85 -17.27 9.24
N ILE A 198 -3.00 -16.01 8.85
CA ILE A 198 -3.13 -15.60 7.45
C ILE A 198 -1.83 -14.93 7.04
N GLU A 199 -1.33 -15.25 5.86
CA GLU A 199 -0.29 -14.48 5.17
C GLU A 199 -0.79 -14.04 3.79
N ALA A 200 -0.56 -12.78 3.47
CA ALA A 200 -0.84 -12.24 2.15
C ALA A 200 0.36 -11.49 1.60
N GLN A 201 0.57 -11.59 0.30
CA GLN A 201 1.48 -10.71 -0.43
C GLN A 201 0.70 -9.48 -0.87
N LEU A 202 1.18 -8.32 -0.46
CA LEU A 202 0.62 -7.03 -0.80
C LEU A 202 1.58 -6.28 -1.72
N LYS A 203 1.06 -5.61 -2.73
CA LYS A 203 1.83 -4.73 -3.62
C LYS A 203 1.19 -3.36 -3.70
N ARG A 204 1.99 -2.33 -3.43
CA ARG A 204 1.68 -0.94 -3.76
C ARG A 204 2.07 -0.70 -5.21
N ASP A 205 1.18 -0.04 -5.93
CA ASP A 205 1.45 0.37 -7.29
C ASP A 205 2.46 1.53 -7.29
N MET A 206 3.60 1.33 -7.93
CA MET A 206 4.71 2.28 -7.98
C MET A 206 4.79 3.01 -9.34
N SER A 207 3.80 2.85 -10.21
CA SER A 207 3.80 3.42 -11.58
C SER A 207 4.00 4.93 -11.59
N PHE A 208 3.54 5.63 -10.56
CA PHE A 208 3.55 7.09 -10.47
C PHE A 208 4.68 7.65 -9.59
N GLU A 209 5.74 6.88 -9.36
CA GLU A 209 6.99 7.40 -8.79
C GLU A 209 7.76 8.21 -9.86
N LEU A 210 7.21 9.37 -10.21
CA LEU A 210 7.72 10.21 -11.29
C LEU A 210 9.12 10.74 -10.97
N GLN A 211 10.02 10.66 -11.95
CA GLN A 211 11.40 11.16 -11.84
C GLN A 211 11.55 12.57 -12.44
N SER A 212 10.51 13.40 -12.35
CA SER A 212 10.49 14.76 -12.90
C SER A 212 9.29 15.52 -12.34
N PRO A 213 9.40 16.83 -12.09
CA PRO A 213 8.27 17.62 -11.62
C PRO A 213 7.18 17.77 -12.68
N LEU A 214 7.53 17.65 -13.97
CA LEU A 214 6.59 17.62 -15.08
C LEU A 214 6.95 16.51 -16.08
N SER A 215 6.12 15.48 -16.14
CA SER A 215 6.20 14.37 -17.08
C SER A 215 5.09 14.46 -18.12
N VAL A 216 5.42 14.25 -19.39
CA VAL A 216 4.49 14.41 -20.52
C VAL A 216 4.57 13.19 -21.42
N TYR A 217 3.43 12.51 -21.63
CA TYR A 217 3.39 11.32 -22.48
C TYR A 217 2.75 11.60 -23.84
N GLY A 218 3.47 11.28 -24.91
CA GLY A 218 2.97 11.35 -26.28
C GLY A 218 4.08 11.28 -27.33
N SER A 219 3.73 10.86 -28.55
CA SER A 219 4.65 10.90 -29.71
C SER A 219 4.98 12.34 -30.15
N ASN A 220 4.15 13.30 -29.75
CA ASN A 220 4.34 14.72 -29.92
C ASN A 220 3.62 15.44 -28.77
N VAL A 221 3.85 16.74 -28.60
CA VAL A 221 3.21 17.59 -27.59
C VAL A 221 2.92 18.98 -28.17
N ASN A 222 1.75 19.52 -27.82
CA ASN A 222 1.43 20.92 -28.08
C ASN A 222 1.79 21.75 -26.84
N SER A 223 2.98 22.36 -26.84
CA SER A 223 3.46 23.16 -25.72
C SER A 223 3.44 24.66 -26.03
N THR A 224 2.98 25.47 -25.07
CA THR A 224 3.11 26.92 -25.09
C THR A 224 3.77 27.36 -23.77
N PHE A 225 4.86 28.11 -23.87
CA PHE A 225 5.55 28.75 -22.75
C PHE A 225 5.47 30.25 -22.98
N ASN A 226 4.77 30.99 -22.11
CA ASN A 226 4.54 32.43 -22.31
C ASN A 226 4.93 33.25 -21.08
N GLY A 227 5.81 34.23 -21.30
CA GLY A 227 6.41 35.07 -20.28
C GLY A 227 7.59 34.40 -19.56
N ASN A 228 8.45 35.21 -18.95
CA ASN A 228 9.69 34.78 -18.28
C ASN A 228 9.53 34.68 -16.76
N SER A 229 8.38 34.22 -16.28
CA SER A 229 8.03 34.24 -14.84
C SER A 229 7.64 32.88 -14.28
N PHE A 230 7.71 31.83 -15.10
CA PHE A 230 7.55 30.45 -14.65
C PHE A 230 8.91 29.86 -14.29
N GLN A 231 8.89 28.81 -13.47
CA GLN A 231 10.07 28.02 -13.13
C GLN A 231 9.69 26.54 -13.12
N ILE A 232 10.53 25.69 -13.69
CA ILE A 232 10.43 24.24 -13.61
C ILE A 232 11.77 23.72 -13.12
N ASP A 233 11.77 23.21 -11.90
CA ASP A 233 12.98 22.87 -11.17
C ASP A 233 13.05 21.36 -10.90
N GLY A 234 13.95 20.70 -11.61
CA GLY A 234 14.21 19.27 -11.51
C GLY A 234 15.12 18.86 -10.33
N TYR A 235 15.61 19.77 -9.50
CA TYR A 235 16.42 19.41 -8.33
C TYR A 235 15.55 18.84 -7.19
N ASP A 236 15.96 17.77 -6.52
CA ASP A 236 15.13 17.09 -5.51
C ASP A 236 15.17 17.80 -4.15
N HIS A 237 14.06 18.45 -3.81
CA HIS A 237 13.86 19.25 -2.60
C HIS A 237 13.48 18.41 -1.37
N ARG A 238 13.94 17.17 -1.30
CA ARG A 238 13.67 16.25 -0.20
C ARG A 238 14.00 16.86 1.16
N GLY A 239 13.13 16.67 2.14
CA GLY A 239 13.32 17.19 3.50
C GLY A 239 13.21 18.71 3.64
N MET A 240 12.78 19.44 2.60
CA MET A 240 12.53 20.88 2.67
C MET A 240 11.06 21.20 2.82
N ASP A 241 10.76 22.29 3.54
CA ASP A 241 9.42 22.87 3.59
C ASP A 241 9.17 23.83 2.43
N TYR A 242 7.91 24.22 2.23
CA TYR A 242 7.49 25.11 1.14
C TYR A 242 8.23 26.45 1.11
N ASN A 243 8.45 27.06 2.29
CA ASN A 243 9.06 28.38 2.38
C ASN A 243 10.53 28.33 2.00
N ARG A 244 11.22 27.23 2.32
CA ARG A 244 12.60 27.01 1.92
C ARG A 244 12.73 26.75 0.42
N ILE A 245 11.83 25.96 -0.15
CA ILE A 245 11.80 25.68 -1.60
C ILE A 245 11.63 27.00 -2.37
N THR A 246 10.61 27.79 -2.03
CA THR A 246 10.27 29.03 -2.76
C THR A 246 11.07 30.26 -2.32
N GLY A 247 11.77 30.20 -1.18
CA GLY A 247 12.51 31.31 -0.60
C GLY A 247 13.91 31.54 -1.17
N GLY A 248 14.32 30.76 -2.16
CA GLY A 248 15.64 30.80 -2.77
C GLY A 248 16.68 30.08 -1.93
N HIS A 249 17.12 28.92 -2.42
CA HIS A 249 18.24 28.17 -1.87
C HIS A 249 19.15 27.75 -3.02
N ASN A 250 20.29 27.13 -2.69
CA ASN A 250 21.24 26.69 -3.72
C ASN A 250 20.87 25.28 -4.16
N ASP A 251 20.36 25.15 -5.38
CA ASP A 251 19.88 23.87 -5.91
C ASP A 251 21.04 22.97 -6.39
N HIS A 252 22.22 23.55 -6.63
CA HIS A 252 23.39 22.85 -7.16
C HIS A 252 23.94 21.70 -6.29
N ASP A 253 23.57 21.63 -5.01
CA ASP A 253 23.98 20.55 -4.10
C ASP A 253 22.94 19.42 -4.00
N LEU A 254 21.81 19.55 -4.70
CA LEU A 254 20.71 18.59 -4.66
C LEU A 254 20.82 17.54 -5.78
N PRO A 255 20.30 16.32 -5.58
CA PRO A 255 20.15 15.36 -6.67
C PRO A 255 19.34 15.95 -7.83
N ALA A 256 19.89 15.89 -9.04
CA ALA A 256 19.27 16.49 -10.21
C ALA A 256 18.47 15.45 -11.01
N PHE A 257 17.21 15.76 -11.27
CA PHE A 257 16.33 15.06 -12.21
C PHE A 257 16.02 15.98 -13.42
N PRO A 258 15.48 15.46 -14.54
CA PRO A 258 15.02 16.30 -15.63
C PRO A 258 13.90 17.25 -15.16
N GLY A 259 13.99 18.54 -15.51
CA GLY A 259 12.92 19.51 -15.24
C GLY A 259 11.63 19.15 -15.95
N ILE A 260 11.71 18.79 -17.25
CA ILE A 260 10.62 18.13 -17.97
C ILE A 260 11.09 16.78 -18.50
N SER A 261 10.34 15.73 -18.21
CA SER A 261 10.52 14.40 -18.78
C SER A 261 9.48 14.13 -19.87
N ALA A 262 9.94 14.00 -21.11
CA ALA A 262 9.09 13.53 -22.21
C ALA A 262 9.12 12.00 -22.27
N LEU A 263 7.96 11.38 -22.45
CA LEU A 263 7.77 9.93 -22.37
C LEU A 263 7.01 9.40 -23.59
N TYR A 264 7.46 8.28 -24.17
CA TYR A 264 6.74 7.62 -25.25
C TYR A 264 7.03 6.11 -25.35
N GLY A 265 6.09 5.30 -24.87
CA GLY A 265 6.26 3.86 -24.71
C GLY A 265 6.51 3.07 -26.01
N GLN A 266 6.07 3.56 -27.17
CA GLN A 266 6.25 2.88 -28.46
C GLN A 266 7.59 3.17 -29.15
N GLY A 267 8.51 3.87 -28.48
CA GLY A 267 9.82 4.19 -29.04
C GLY A 267 10.64 5.05 -28.08
N ASN A 268 10.86 6.30 -28.50
CA ASN A 268 11.53 7.35 -27.75
C ASN A 268 10.71 8.65 -27.90
N ALA A 269 10.88 9.59 -26.98
CA ALA A 269 10.12 10.83 -26.92
C ALA A 269 10.85 12.03 -27.56
N GLN A 270 11.87 11.78 -28.40
CA GLN A 270 12.72 12.86 -28.95
C GLN A 270 11.92 13.91 -29.72
N THR A 271 10.90 13.51 -30.48
CA THR A 271 10.00 14.45 -31.18
C THR A 271 9.29 15.40 -30.22
N SER A 272 8.83 14.90 -29.07
CA SER A 272 8.21 15.72 -28.03
C SER A 272 9.22 16.65 -27.35
N VAL A 273 10.45 16.17 -27.10
CA VAL A 273 11.56 17.00 -26.59
C VAL A 273 11.85 18.16 -27.54
N ASP A 274 12.00 17.86 -28.84
CA ASP A 274 12.31 18.85 -29.87
C ASP A 274 11.17 19.87 -30.03
N ALA A 275 9.91 19.43 -29.96
CA ALA A 275 8.73 20.30 -30.02
C ALA A 275 8.70 21.29 -28.85
N MET A 276 8.96 20.85 -27.62
CA MET A 276 9.00 21.73 -26.45
C MET A 276 10.16 22.73 -26.52
N LYS A 277 11.36 22.27 -26.90
CA LYS A 277 12.52 23.16 -27.10
C LYS A 277 12.27 24.18 -28.20
N ALA A 278 11.57 23.81 -29.28
CA ALA A 278 11.19 24.74 -30.34
C ALA A 278 10.18 25.78 -29.86
N ALA A 279 9.18 25.36 -29.06
CA ALA A 279 8.19 26.27 -28.48
C ALA A 279 8.82 27.32 -27.55
N MET A 280 9.83 26.94 -26.75
CA MET A 280 10.57 27.87 -25.89
C MET A 280 11.40 28.87 -26.71
N LYS A 281 12.11 28.39 -27.74
CA LYS A 281 12.91 29.24 -28.64
C LYS A 281 12.07 30.28 -29.37
N ALA A 282 10.79 29.98 -29.64
CA ALA A 282 9.88 30.90 -30.30
C ALA A 282 9.44 32.08 -29.42
N ASN A 283 9.53 31.98 -28.08
CA ASN A 283 8.97 32.94 -27.11
C ASN A 283 10.05 33.57 -26.20
N ASP A 284 11.14 34.10 -26.78
CA ASP A 284 12.20 34.86 -26.10
C ASP A 284 13.27 34.05 -25.32
N GLN A 285 13.57 32.80 -25.73
CA GLN A 285 14.70 31.98 -25.20
C GLN A 285 14.71 31.82 -23.67
N GLN A 286 13.60 31.33 -23.12
CA GLN A 286 13.33 31.08 -21.70
C GLN A 286 14.05 29.83 -21.15
N ASP A 287 15.23 29.50 -21.69
CA ASP A 287 15.90 28.22 -21.49
C ASP A 287 16.37 28.01 -20.03
N ASP A 288 16.65 29.10 -19.32
CA ASP A 288 17.06 29.13 -17.91
C ASP A 288 15.91 28.90 -16.91
N ASN A 289 14.65 28.99 -17.36
CA ASN A 289 13.48 28.73 -16.50
C ASN A 289 13.23 27.23 -16.27
N ILE A 290 13.90 26.35 -17.00
CA ILE A 290 13.77 24.89 -16.84
C ILE A 290 15.13 24.32 -16.48
N THR A 291 15.33 24.07 -15.19
CA THR A 291 16.61 23.64 -14.61
C THR A 291 16.54 22.18 -14.15
N GLY A 292 17.71 21.55 -14.01
CA GLY A 292 17.85 20.15 -13.61
C GLY A 292 18.87 19.40 -14.47
N GLN A 293 18.66 18.10 -14.62
CA GLN A 293 19.53 17.24 -15.42
C GLN A 293 19.41 17.55 -16.92
N GLY A 294 20.53 17.49 -17.66
CA GLY A 294 20.50 17.59 -19.14
C GLY A 294 20.74 18.97 -19.73
N GLY A 295 21.13 19.95 -18.92
CA GLY A 295 21.44 21.31 -19.35
C GLY A 295 20.20 22.20 -19.46
N GLU A 296 20.38 23.44 -19.91
CA GLU A 296 19.32 24.44 -20.05
C GLU A 296 18.88 24.53 -21.53
N PRO A 297 17.59 24.30 -21.86
CA PRO A 297 16.51 23.89 -20.97
C PRO A 297 16.57 22.40 -20.62
N SER A 298 16.26 22.08 -19.36
CA SER A 298 16.27 20.70 -18.82
C SER A 298 15.05 19.93 -19.28
N ILE A 299 15.08 19.54 -20.56
CA ILE A 299 14.05 18.74 -21.21
C ILE A 299 14.74 17.52 -21.82
N LEU A 300 14.41 16.35 -21.28
CA LEU A 300 15.00 15.06 -21.66
C LEU A 300 13.93 14.03 -22.01
N ASP A 301 14.33 13.05 -22.80
CA ASP A 301 13.57 11.83 -23.00
C ASP A 301 13.80 10.89 -21.81
N GLY A 302 12.76 10.72 -20.99
CA GLY A 302 12.79 9.83 -19.82
C GLY A 302 12.33 8.41 -20.12
N THR A 303 11.99 8.08 -21.37
CA THR A 303 11.34 6.80 -21.72
C THR A 303 12.18 5.60 -21.29
N GLN A 304 13.50 5.64 -21.54
CA GLN A 304 14.38 4.53 -21.20
C GLN A 304 14.59 4.41 -19.68
N ALA A 305 14.61 5.53 -18.94
CA ALA A 305 14.73 5.51 -17.48
C ALA A 305 13.55 4.80 -16.82
N ILE A 306 12.34 4.91 -17.39
CA ILE A 306 11.16 4.17 -16.93
C ILE A 306 11.28 2.67 -17.21
N ARG A 307 11.79 2.28 -18.40
CA ARG A 307 11.99 0.87 -18.76
C ARG A 307 13.10 0.20 -17.94
N ASP A 308 14.12 0.96 -17.58
CA ASP A 308 15.24 0.50 -16.75
C ASP A 308 14.95 0.65 -15.25
N SER A 309 13.73 1.07 -14.88
CA SER A 309 13.33 1.23 -13.48
C SER A 309 13.43 -0.10 -12.72
N PRO A 310 13.90 -0.09 -11.47
CA PRO A 310 13.87 -1.29 -10.62
C PRO A 310 12.43 -1.72 -10.27
N SER A 311 11.46 -0.82 -10.41
CA SER A 311 10.05 -1.13 -10.21
C SER A 311 9.42 -1.65 -11.50
N GLU A 312 9.01 -2.92 -11.50
CA GLU A 312 8.33 -3.57 -12.63
C GLU A 312 7.05 -2.83 -13.05
N ASP A 313 6.39 -2.13 -12.11
CA ASP A 313 5.15 -1.40 -12.37
C ASP A 313 5.38 -0.06 -13.08
N ALA A 314 6.62 0.46 -13.14
CA ALA A 314 6.91 1.77 -13.72
C ALA A 314 6.44 1.89 -15.19
N GLU A 315 6.53 0.80 -15.96
CA GLU A 315 6.08 0.78 -17.36
C GLU A 315 4.56 0.89 -17.53
N ASN A 316 3.76 0.68 -16.49
CA ASN A 316 2.29 0.75 -16.59
C ASN A 316 1.81 2.14 -17.04
N ILE A 317 2.59 3.21 -16.81
CA ILE A 317 2.28 4.56 -17.33
C ILE A 317 2.28 4.62 -18.86
N PHE A 318 2.84 3.61 -19.55
CA PHE A 318 2.81 3.48 -21.00
C PHE A 318 1.59 2.72 -21.51
N ASP A 319 0.81 2.08 -20.64
CA ASP A 319 -0.42 1.38 -21.00
C ASP A 319 -1.66 2.25 -20.78
N GLY A 320 -2.31 2.63 -21.89
CA GLY A 320 -3.51 3.45 -21.84
C GLY A 320 -4.68 2.76 -21.12
N ASN A 321 -4.79 1.43 -21.21
CA ASN A 321 -5.85 0.70 -20.53
C ASN A 321 -5.64 0.72 -19.02
N PHE A 322 -4.38 0.55 -18.59
CA PHE A 322 -4.01 0.74 -17.20
C PHE A 322 -4.41 2.12 -16.70
N LEU A 323 -4.00 3.20 -17.38
CA LEU A 323 -4.30 4.57 -16.95
C LEU A 323 -5.81 4.85 -16.82
N VAL A 324 -6.61 4.40 -17.78
CA VAL A 324 -8.08 4.57 -17.76
C VAL A 324 -8.72 3.77 -16.62
N ASN A 325 -8.29 2.52 -16.42
CA ASN A 325 -8.81 1.68 -15.35
C ASN A 325 -8.35 2.17 -13.97
N PHE A 326 -7.11 2.63 -13.86
CA PHE A 326 -6.55 3.25 -12.67
C PHE A 326 -7.37 4.48 -12.26
N ALA A 327 -7.65 5.39 -13.19
CA ALA A 327 -8.52 6.54 -12.92
C ALA A 327 -9.91 6.11 -12.41
N THR A 328 -10.47 5.04 -12.95
CA THR A 328 -11.77 4.49 -12.54
C THR A 328 -11.72 3.89 -11.14
N MET A 329 -10.66 3.14 -10.82
CA MET A 329 -10.43 2.57 -9.48
C MET A 329 -10.27 3.68 -8.45
N MET A 330 -9.47 4.70 -8.76
CA MET A 330 -9.24 5.83 -7.86
C MET A 330 -10.52 6.65 -7.62
N ALA A 331 -11.41 6.73 -8.61
CA ALA A 331 -12.72 7.33 -8.43
C ALA A 331 -13.55 6.65 -7.33
N ALA A 332 -13.37 5.34 -7.08
CA ALA A 332 -14.09 4.63 -6.03
C ALA A 332 -13.61 5.03 -4.63
N VAL A 333 -12.29 5.25 -4.47
CA VAL A 333 -11.62 5.51 -3.18
C VAL A 333 -11.31 6.99 -2.93
N ALA A 334 -11.65 7.88 -3.86
CA ALA A 334 -11.40 9.32 -3.75
C ALA A 334 -12.17 9.98 -2.60
N ASP A 335 -11.49 10.84 -1.86
CA ASP A 335 -12.05 11.65 -0.77
C ASP A 335 -12.88 12.81 -1.33
N PHE A 336 -12.41 13.45 -2.40
CA PHE A 336 -13.14 14.49 -3.12
C PHE A 336 -13.46 14.05 -4.54
N LYS A 337 -14.72 14.19 -4.95
CA LYS A 337 -15.20 13.86 -6.30
C LYS A 337 -15.88 15.08 -6.92
N TYR A 338 -15.37 15.50 -8.06
CA TYR A 338 -15.89 16.66 -8.79
C TYR A 338 -16.46 16.23 -10.15
N PRO A 339 -17.68 16.66 -10.51
CA PRO A 339 -18.24 16.39 -11.83
C PRO A 339 -17.50 17.18 -12.91
N ASP A 340 -17.76 16.85 -14.18
CA ASP A 340 -17.24 17.61 -15.32
C ASP A 340 -17.62 19.10 -15.24
N GLN A 341 -16.73 19.96 -15.76
CA GLN A 341 -16.84 21.42 -15.76
C GLN A 341 -16.88 22.07 -14.36
N THR A 342 -16.27 21.45 -13.36
CA THR A 342 -16.18 22.07 -12.03
C THR A 342 -15.13 23.19 -12.01
N ASP A 343 -15.49 24.33 -11.40
CA ASP A 343 -14.58 25.45 -11.10
C ASP A 343 -14.56 25.73 -9.59
N LEU A 344 -13.42 25.49 -8.96
CA LEU A 344 -13.17 25.87 -7.58
C LEU A 344 -12.61 27.29 -7.53
N SER A 345 -13.41 28.20 -6.96
CA SER A 345 -13.10 29.62 -6.82
C SER A 345 -13.20 30.08 -5.35
N GLY A 346 -12.66 31.26 -5.06
CA GLY A 346 -12.64 31.85 -3.71
C GLY A 346 -11.30 31.74 -3.00
N ASN A 347 -11.24 32.15 -1.72
CA ASN A 347 -9.95 32.40 -1.04
C ASN A 347 -9.48 31.28 -0.09
N LYS A 348 -10.19 30.14 -0.04
CA LYS A 348 -9.93 29.05 0.92
C LYS A 348 -10.22 27.68 0.30
N ILE A 349 -9.62 27.41 -0.85
CA ILE A 349 -9.66 26.06 -1.43
C ILE A 349 -8.72 25.19 -0.59
N SER A 350 -9.21 24.03 -0.13
CA SER A 350 -8.38 23.05 0.58
C SER A 350 -8.67 21.66 0.01
N LEU A 351 -7.65 21.05 -0.58
CA LEU A 351 -7.71 19.72 -1.20
C LEU A 351 -6.77 18.74 -0.48
N GLY A 352 -6.72 18.82 0.85
CA GLY A 352 -5.81 18.07 1.71
C GLY A 352 -4.59 18.87 2.16
N THR A 353 -3.85 18.32 3.10
CA THR A 353 -2.60 18.91 3.62
C THR A 353 -1.50 17.86 3.67
N ALA A 354 -0.23 18.24 3.75
CA ALA A 354 0.86 17.25 3.83
C ALA A 354 0.72 16.29 5.05
N ALA A 355 0.03 16.72 6.12
CA ALA A 355 -0.25 15.89 7.30
C ALA A 355 -1.53 15.04 7.17
N ASP A 356 -2.45 15.41 6.27
CA ASP A 356 -3.68 14.68 5.97
C ASP A 356 -3.93 14.75 4.44
N PRO A 357 -3.11 14.03 3.65
CA PRO A 357 -3.16 14.11 2.21
C PRO A 357 -4.40 13.38 1.68
N LYS A 358 -5.03 13.91 0.63
CA LYS A 358 -6.30 13.44 0.09
C LYS A 358 -6.19 12.99 -1.36
N ILE A 359 -7.12 12.12 -1.75
CA ILE A 359 -7.34 11.74 -3.14
C ILE A 359 -8.45 12.64 -3.71
N THR A 360 -8.08 13.50 -4.64
CA THR A 360 -9.01 14.35 -5.40
C THR A 360 -9.23 13.75 -6.78
N TYR A 361 -10.48 13.53 -7.16
CA TYR A 361 -10.87 13.02 -8.48
C TYR A 361 -11.82 13.99 -9.18
N ALA A 362 -11.49 14.40 -10.40
CA ALA A 362 -12.37 15.15 -11.27
C ALA A 362 -12.74 14.30 -12.50
N GLU A 363 -14.04 14.13 -12.73
CA GLU A 363 -14.59 13.28 -13.79
C GLU A 363 -14.31 13.79 -15.21
N GLY A 364 -14.08 15.10 -15.35
CA GLY A 364 -13.78 15.77 -16.62
C GLY A 364 -12.93 17.02 -16.42
N ASN A 365 -13.30 18.11 -17.06
CA ASN A 365 -12.62 19.39 -16.97
C ASN A 365 -12.72 19.96 -15.55
N PHE A 366 -11.58 20.44 -15.04
CA PHE A 366 -11.45 20.93 -13.67
C PHE A 366 -10.66 22.24 -13.67
N SER A 367 -11.26 23.28 -13.09
CA SER A 367 -10.64 24.60 -12.95
C SER A 367 -10.44 24.96 -11.48
N ILE A 368 -9.30 25.57 -11.18
CA ILE A 368 -8.97 26.16 -9.88
C ILE A 368 -8.61 27.62 -10.13
N SER A 369 -9.55 28.52 -9.87
CA SER A 369 -9.40 29.96 -10.08
C SER A 369 -9.17 30.75 -8.78
N GLY A 370 -9.34 30.10 -7.62
CA GLY A 370 -9.18 30.69 -6.29
C GLY A 370 -7.78 30.57 -5.68
N SER A 371 -7.64 31.02 -4.43
CA SER A 371 -6.44 30.79 -3.61
C SER A 371 -6.64 29.65 -2.61
N GLY A 372 -5.60 28.85 -2.40
CA GLY A 372 -5.67 27.73 -1.48
C GLY A 372 -4.49 26.76 -1.58
N ASP A 373 -4.66 25.63 -0.90
CA ASP A 373 -3.67 24.57 -0.80
C ASP A 373 -4.30 23.20 -1.07
N GLY A 374 -3.47 22.23 -1.45
CA GLY A 374 -3.86 20.84 -1.58
C GLY A 374 -2.66 19.91 -1.39
N ALA A 375 -2.92 18.67 -1.02
CA ALA A 375 -1.87 17.67 -0.94
C ALA A 375 -2.40 16.26 -1.15
N GLY A 376 -1.57 15.39 -1.74
CA GLY A 376 -1.90 14.00 -2.03
C GLY A 376 -1.97 13.71 -3.53
N VAL A 377 -3.00 12.98 -3.97
CA VAL A 377 -3.15 12.57 -5.38
C VAL A 377 -4.33 13.30 -6.01
N MET A 378 -4.10 14.05 -7.09
CA MET A 378 -5.15 14.67 -7.88
C MET A 378 -5.25 13.98 -9.23
N ILE A 379 -6.41 13.47 -9.60
CA ILE A 379 -6.68 12.84 -10.89
C ILE A 379 -7.73 13.66 -11.61
N VAL A 380 -7.39 14.15 -12.80
CA VAL A 380 -8.29 14.94 -13.65
C VAL A 380 -8.46 14.17 -14.94
N ARG A 381 -9.71 13.88 -15.34
CA ARG A 381 -10.04 13.12 -16.56
C ARG A 381 -10.32 13.99 -17.79
N GLY A 382 -10.20 15.31 -17.66
CA GLY A 382 -10.36 16.28 -18.75
C GLY A 382 -9.17 17.24 -18.82
N ALA A 383 -9.47 18.50 -19.07
CA ALA A 383 -8.49 19.59 -18.97
C ALA A 383 -8.38 20.10 -17.53
N LEU A 384 -7.15 20.24 -17.02
CA LEU A 384 -6.84 20.90 -15.76
C LEU A 384 -6.42 22.35 -16.01
N ASN A 385 -7.12 23.29 -15.40
CA ASN A 385 -6.86 24.72 -15.52
C ASN A 385 -6.61 25.36 -14.15
N ILE A 386 -5.40 25.90 -13.91
CA ILE A 386 -5.04 26.53 -12.64
C ILE A 386 -4.72 28.01 -12.89
N GLY A 387 -5.57 28.90 -12.37
CA GLY A 387 -5.53 30.34 -12.60
C GLY A 387 -5.21 31.20 -11.36
N GLY A 388 -5.60 30.74 -10.17
CA GLY A 388 -5.42 31.49 -8.92
C GLY A 388 -4.07 31.23 -8.24
N SER A 389 -3.91 31.69 -6.99
CA SER A 389 -2.71 31.40 -6.18
C SER A 389 -2.91 30.10 -5.41
N PHE A 390 -2.60 28.99 -6.07
CA PHE A 390 -2.81 27.65 -5.55
C PHE A 390 -1.49 26.90 -5.42
N THR A 391 -1.29 26.27 -4.27
CA THR A 391 -0.14 25.40 -4.00
C THR A 391 -0.59 23.95 -3.85
N TYR A 392 0.09 23.02 -4.50
CA TYR A 392 -0.21 21.60 -4.39
C TYR A 392 1.05 20.79 -4.05
N ASP A 393 0.99 20.00 -2.98
CA ASP A 393 2.08 19.11 -2.54
C ASP A 393 1.69 17.63 -2.79
N GLY A 394 2.21 17.02 -3.86
CA GLY A 394 1.94 15.63 -4.19
C GLY A 394 2.01 15.33 -5.69
N VAL A 395 1.16 14.41 -6.15
CA VAL A 395 1.11 13.98 -7.55
C VAL A 395 -0.18 14.42 -8.23
N ILE A 396 -0.07 15.02 -9.40
CA ILE A 396 -1.20 15.41 -10.25
C ILE A 396 -1.17 14.58 -11.54
N LEU A 397 -2.24 13.85 -11.80
CA LEU A 397 -2.43 13.01 -12.99
C LEU A 397 -3.51 13.65 -13.85
N VAL A 398 -3.11 14.29 -14.94
CA VAL A 398 -4.02 14.82 -15.96
C VAL A 398 -4.18 13.76 -17.04
N LEU A 399 -5.18 12.90 -16.83
CA LEU A 399 -5.56 11.79 -17.69
C LEU A 399 -6.76 12.23 -18.56
N GLY A 400 -7.08 11.54 -19.65
CA GLY A 400 -8.22 11.94 -20.50
C GLY A 400 -7.84 12.89 -21.63
N GLN A 401 -8.31 14.15 -21.59
CA GLN A 401 -7.95 15.13 -22.64
C GLN A 401 -6.46 15.49 -22.64
N GLY A 402 -5.75 15.27 -21.53
CA GLY A 402 -4.32 15.52 -21.42
C GLY A 402 -3.95 16.98 -21.63
N SER A 403 -4.75 17.90 -21.07
CA SER A 403 -4.53 19.33 -21.19
C SER A 403 -4.26 19.95 -19.83
N LEU A 404 -3.06 20.50 -19.65
CA LEU A 404 -2.68 21.28 -18.47
C LEU A 404 -2.51 22.73 -18.88
N ARG A 405 -3.30 23.63 -18.26
CA ARG A 405 -3.21 25.07 -18.45
C ARG A 405 -2.92 25.75 -17.12
N MET A 406 -1.85 26.52 -17.07
CA MET A 406 -1.49 27.35 -15.92
C MET A 406 -1.45 28.81 -16.34
N HIS A 407 -2.18 29.66 -15.64
CA HIS A 407 -2.23 31.11 -15.87
C HIS A 407 -2.45 31.87 -14.57
N GLY A 408 -2.37 33.21 -14.60
CA GLY A 408 -2.43 34.04 -13.39
C GLY A 408 -1.14 34.01 -12.56
N SER A 409 -1.24 34.12 -11.23
CA SER A 409 -0.07 34.45 -10.38
C SER A 409 0.11 33.50 -9.19
N ASN A 410 1.37 33.25 -8.81
CA ASN A 410 1.81 32.58 -7.58
C ASN A 410 1.23 31.17 -7.41
N LYS A 411 1.48 30.30 -8.40
CA LYS A 411 1.12 28.88 -8.36
C LYS A 411 2.37 28.06 -8.11
N SER A 412 2.28 27.06 -7.24
CA SER A 412 3.41 26.18 -6.93
C SER A 412 2.96 24.72 -6.88
N LEU A 413 3.43 23.90 -7.81
CA LEU A 413 3.19 22.47 -7.83
C LEU A 413 4.46 21.77 -7.36
N ILE A 414 4.38 21.01 -6.27
CA ILE A 414 5.52 20.44 -5.56
C ILE A 414 5.34 18.94 -5.54
N GLY A 415 6.27 18.20 -6.14
CA GLY A 415 6.16 16.77 -6.37
C GLY A 415 6.20 16.47 -7.87
N GLY A 416 5.16 15.82 -8.41
CA GLY A 416 5.17 15.35 -9.80
C GLY A 416 3.84 15.57 -10.53
N VAL A 417 3.90 16.06 -11.76
CA VAL A 417 2.74 16.20 -12.64
C VAL A 417 2.90 15.29 -13.84
N TYR A 418 1.91 14.45 -14.13
CA TYR A 418 1.88 13.59 -15.30
C TYR A 418 0.73 13.99 -16.22
N VAL A 419 1.06 14.40 -17.44
CA VAL A 419 0.07 14.85 -18.44
C VAL A 419 0.06 13.88 -19.61
N VAL A 420 -1.11 13.30 -19.87
CA VAL A 420 -1.30 12.34 -20.96
C VAL A 420 -2.69 12.48 -21.57
N ASN A 421 -2.74 12.54 -22.89
CA ASN A 421 -3.99 12.44 -23.62
C ASN A 421 -4.29 10.96 -23.84
N VAL A 422 -5.20 10.41 -23.04
CA VAL A 422 -5.61 9.01 -23.10
C VAL A 422 -7.13 8.93 -23.06
N THR A 423 -7.73 8.37 -24.10
CA THR A 423 -9.18 8.25 -24.22
C THR A 423 -9.60 6.80 -24.37
N ARG A 424 -10.73 6.44 -23.77
CA ARG A 424 -11.33 5.12 -23.94
C ARG A 424 -12.15 5.10 -25.23
N ASN A 425 -11.83 4.17 -26.11
CA ASN A 425 -12.52 3.91 -27.36
C ASN A 425 -13.85 3.17 -27.10
N GLY A 426 -14.75 3.22 -28.09
CA GLY A 426 -16.05 2.54 -28.02
C GLY A 426 -15.95 1.00 -27.93
N ASP A 427 -14.82 0.42 -28.31
CA ASP A 427 -14.52 -1.02 -28.17
C ASP A 427 -13.92 -1.40 -26.81
N GLY A 428 -13.75 -0.42 -25.91
CA GLY A 428 -13.21 -0.61 -24.58
C GLY A 428 -11.69 -0.51 -24.47
N SER A 429 -10.96 -0.41 -25.60
CA SER A 429 -9.51 -0.14 -25.63
C SER A 429 -9.20 1.32 -25.32
N ALA A 430 -7.94 1.62 -24.98
CA ALA A 430 -7.47 3.00 -24.84
C ALA A 430 -6.59 3.43 -26.02
N SER A 431 -6.71 4.69 -26.42
CA SER A 431 -5.82 5.32 -27.40
C SER A 431 -5.16 6.56 -26.84
N PHE A 432 -3.90 6.76 -27.22
CA PHE A 432 -3.14 7.97 -26.90
C PHE A 432 -3.34 9.04 -27.97
N GLY A 433 -3.51 10.28 -27.53
CA GLY A 433 -3.51 11.47 -28.36
C GLY A 433 -2.30 12.37 -28.09
N THR A 434 -2.34 13.59 -28.63
CA THR A 434 -1.33 14.62 -28.36
C THR A 434 -1.73 15.39 -27.10
N PRO A 435 -0.92 15.38 -26.02
CA PRO A 435 -1.14 16.21 -24.85
C PRO A 435 -0.90 17.69 -25.18
N THR A 436 -1.52 18.57 -24.39
CA THR A 436 -1.35 20.03 -24.48
C THR A 436 -0.89 20.59 -23.15
N ILE A 437 0.15 21.41 -23.19
CA ILE A 437 0.68 22.09 -22.01
C ILE A 437 0.78 23.57 -22.33
N ASP A 438 0.16 24.39 -21.50
CA ASP A 438 0.20 25.84 -21.62
C ASP A 438 0.60 26.46 -20.28
N ILE A 439 1.86 26.87 -20.19
CA ILE A 439 2.47 27.41 -18.98
C ILE A 439 2.64 28.92 -19.18
N GLN A 440 1.86 29.68 -18.40
CA GLN A 440 1.84 31.13 -18.43
C GLN A 440 1.87 31.72 -17.02
N GLY A 441 2.26 32.99 -16.93
CA GLY A 441 2.28 33.72 -15.68
C GLY A 441 3.30 33.16 -14.69
N ASN A 442 3.11 33.46 -13.40
CA ASN A 442 3.98 32.92 -12.34
C ASN A 442 3.48 31.53 -11.95
N SER A 443 4.11 30.52 -12.53
CA SER A 443 3.79 29.09 -12.40
C SER A 443 5.08 28.34 -12.08
N ASN A 444 5.15 27.75 -10.90
CA ASN A 444 6.35 27.07 -10.42
C ASN A 444 6.10 25.58 -10.25
N PHE A 445 7.04 24.76 -10.69
CA PHE A 445 7.05 23.31 -10.51
C PHE A 445 8.35 22.93 -9.83
N TYR A 446 8.27 22.19 -8.72
CA TYR A 446 9.44 21.79 -7.94
C TYR A 446 9.44 20.28 -7.73
N MET A 447 10.56 19.64 -8.05
CA MET A 447 10.74 18.23 -7.77
C MET A 447 10.91 18.03 -6.26
N LYS A 448 10.05 17.21 -5.66
CA LYS A 448 10.17 16.77 -4.26
C LYS A 448 9.73 15.33 -4.16
N SER A 449 10.71 14.45 -4.09
CA SER A 449 10.49 13.00 -3.99
C SER A 449 9.63 12.60 -2.78
N ASP A 450 9.80 13.24 -1.61
CA ASP A 450 8.95 12.97 -0.44
C ASP A 450 7.45 13.21 -0.73
N SER A 451 7.13 14.24 -1.53
CA SER A 451 5.75 14.52 -1.98
C SER A 451 5.20 13.42 -2.86
N ILE A 452 6.05 12.89 -3.74
CA ILE A 452 5.70 11.82 -4.67
C ILE A 452 5.49 10.52 -3.90
N THR A 453 6.40 10.16 -2.99
CA THR A 453 6.26 9.01 -2.10
C THR A 453 5.02 9.12 -1.23
N MET A 454 4.73 10.30 -0.66
CA MET A 454 3.48 10.56 0.07
C MET A 454 2.25 10.29 -0.80
N ALA A 455 2.22 10.81 -2.03
CA ALA A 455 1.10 10.61 -2.94
C ALA A 455 0.93 9.13 -3.34
N VAL A 456 2.02 8.44 -3.68
CA VAL A 456 2.02 7.00 -3.98
C VAL A 456 1.56 6.17 -2.77
N SER A 457 1.88 6.59 -1.54
CA SER A 457 1.42 5.90 -0.32
C SER A 457 -0.10 5.90 -0.13
N LEU A 458 -0.82 6.84 -0.75
CA LEU A 458 -2.29 6.88 -0.73
C LEU A 458 -2.94 5.81 -1.62
N LEU A 459 -2.18 5.22 -2.54
CA LEU A 459 -2.70 4.22 -3.46
C LEU A 459 -3.06 2.93 -2.68
N PRO A 460 -4.21 2.31 -3.00
CA PRO A 460 -4.65 1.11 -2.30
C PRO A 460 -3.71 -0.07 -2.59
N MET A 461 -3.38 -0.84 -1.55
CA MET A 461 -2.59 -2.06 -1.69
C MET A 461 -3.39 -3.14 -2.44
N ARG A 462 -2.78 -3.72 -3.47
CA ARG A 462 -3.28 -4.90 -4.19
C ARG A 462 -2.90 -6.17 -3.42
N ILE A 463 -3.79 -7.14 -3.38
CA ILE A 463 -3.50 -8.48 -2.84
C ILE A 463 -3.05 -9.33 -4.02
N LEU A 464 -1.83 -9.86 -3.97
CA LEU A 464 -1.28 -10.75 -4.98
C LEU A 464 -1.55 -12.22 -4.65
N SER A 465 -1.43 -12.56 -3.37
CA SER A 465 -1.77 -13.88 -2.84
C SER A 465 -2.31 -13.75 -1.43
N TRP A 466 -3.12 -14.73 -1.03
CA TRP A 466 -3.70 -14.87 0.30
C TRP A 466 -3.72 -16.35 0.63
N VAL A 467 -3.18 -16.72 1.78
CA VAL A 467 -3.11 -18.12 2.22
C VAL A 467 -3.23 -18.22 3.73
N GLU A 468 -3.93 -19.25 4.18
CA GLU A 468 -3.87 -19.69 5.57
C GLU A 468 -2.61 -20.53 5.80
N VAL A 469 -1.80 -20.13 6.78
CA VAL A 469 -0.53 -20.80 7.11
C VAL A 469 -0.79 -21.86 8.16
N THR A 470 -0.66 -23.12 7.76
CA THR A 470 -0.59 -24.27 8.66
C THR A 470 0.86 -24.76 8.78
N PRO A 471 1.22 -25.55 9.82
CA PRO A 471 2.57 -26.09 9.96
C PRO A 471 3.07 -26.87 8.74
N GLU A 472 2.16 -27.44 7.93
CA GLU A 472 2.49 -28.20 6.72
C GLU A 472 2.74 -27.33 5.48
N ILE A 473 2.22 -26.10 5.47
CA ILE A 473 2.23 -25.17 4.32
C ILE A 473 3.17 -23.97 4.60
N GLU A 474 3.78 -23.93 5.79
CA GLU A 474 4.70 -22.87 6.18
C GLU A 474 5.87 -22.77 5.18
N PRO A 475 6.10 -21.59 4.57
CA PRO A 475 7.20 -21.41 3.65
C PRO A 475 8.51 -21.68 4.40
N GLN A 476 9.25 -22.70 3.96
CA GLN A 476 10.58 -22.96 4.50
C GLN A 476 11.41 -21.69 4.31
N GLN A 477 12.06 -21.24 5.38
CA GLN A 477 13.04 -20.17 5.31
C GLN A 477 13.99 -20.54 4.18
N ALA A 478 14.10 -19.71 3.13
CA ALA A 478 15.21 -19.81 2.21
C ALA A 478 16.46 -19.68 3.08
N SER A 479 17.13 -20.80 3.31
CA SER A 479 18.32 -20.88 4.13
C SER A 479 19.42 -20.07 3.42
N ASN A 480 19.82 -18.97 4.06
CA ASN A 480 21.05 -18.18 3.88
C ASN A 480 21.63 -18.05 2.47
#